data_AF-A0A258ZSU2-F1
#
_entry.id   AF-A0A258ZSU2-F1
#
_cell.length_a   1.000
_cell.length_b   1.000
_cell.length_c   1.000
_cell.angle_alpha   90.00
_cell.angle_beta   90.00
_cell.angle_gamma   90.00
#
_symmetry.space_group_name_H-M   'P 1'
#
loop_
_entity.id
_entity.type
_entity.pdbx_description
1 polymer ?
#
loop_
_entity_poly.entity_id
_entity_poly.type
_entity_poly.pdbx_seq_one_letter_code
_entity_poly.pdbx_strand_id
1 'polypeptide(L)' 'MELIDIIKARLSSLEPTTLELIDQSALHIGHAGNTGGGHFQLKIVSSHFSNLSQIARHRMV' A
#
# COMPACT_ATOMS: atom_id res chain seq x y z
N MET A 1 6.12 16.26 4.20
CA MET A 1 5.22 15.44 3.37
C MET A 1 4.95 14.18 4.15
N GLU A 2 3.69 13.86 4.43
CA GLU A 2 3.34 12.68 5.23
C GLU A 2 3.66 11.41 4.43
N LEU A 3 3.97 10.31 5.13
CA LEU A 3 4.33 9.04 4.47
C LEU A 3 3.22 8.53 3.53
N ILE A 4 1.95 8.76 3.91
CA ILE A 4 0.79 8.47 3.07
C ILE A 4 0.85 9.16 1.71
N ASP A 5 1.31 10.41 1.66
CA ASP A 5 1.36 11.19 0.42
C ASP A 5 2.46 10.65 -0.49
N ILE A 6 3.60 10.25 0.09
CA ILE A 6 4.69 9.58 -0.63
C ILE A 6 4.20 8.27 -1.25
N ILE A 7 3.47 7.45 -0.48
CA ILE A 7 2.92 6.18 -0.96
C ILE A 7 1.95 6.43 -2.12
N LYS A 8 0.99 7.34 -1.96
CA LYS A 8 0.01 7.70 -3.01
C LYS A 8 0.71 8.20 -4.29
N ALA A 9 1.70 9.07 -4.16
CA ALA A 9 2.46 9.60 -5.30
C ALA A 9 3.23 8.51 -6.04
N ARG A 10 3.83 7.53 -5.35
CA ARG A 10 4.55 6.42 -6.00
C ARG A 10 3.60 5.46 -6.72
N LEU A 11 2.44 5.19 -6.11
CA LEU A 11 1.42 4.30 -6.69
C LEU A 11 0.70 4.91 -7.90
N SER A 12 0.84 6.22 -8.18
CA SER A 12 0.21 6.83 -9.35
C SER A 12 0.71 6.26 -10.68
N SER A 13 1.93 5.69 -10.70
CA SER A 13 2.50 4.98 -11.85
C SER A 13 1.70 3.74 -12.28
N LEU A 14 0.86 3.20 -11.39
CA LEU A 14 -0.04 2.10 -11.70
C LEU A 14 -1.36 2.57 -12.32
N GLU A 15 -1.54 3.87 -12.53
CA GLU A 15 -2.77 4.47 -13.09
C GLU A 15 -4.06 3.91 -12.45
N PRO A 16 -4.18 3.96 -11.11
CA PRO A 16 -5.30 3.34 -10.43
C PRO A 16 -6.62 4.07 -10.73
N THR A 17 -7.64 3.29 -11.07
CA THR A 17 -9.04 3.77 -11.12
C THR A 17 -9.65 3.87 -9.72
N THR A 18 -9.09 3.15 -8.75
CA THR A 18 -9.44 3.25 -7.33
C THR A 18 -8.19 3.00 -6.49
N LEU A 19 -7.94 3.87 -5.51
CA LEU A 19 -6.85 3.75 -4.55
C LEU A 19 -7.37 4.11 -3.15
N GLU A 20 -7.44 3.11 -2.28
CA GLU A 20 -7.75 3.27 -0.86
C GLU A 20 -6.49 2.91 -0.06
N LEU A 21 -6.02 3.82 0.80
CA LEU A 21 -4.86 3.66 1.66
C LEU A 21 -5.24 4.06 3.09
N ILE A 22 -5.18 3.08 4.00
CA ILE A 22 -5.57 3.25 5.41
C ILE A 22 -4.34 3.00 6.29
N ASP A 23 -4.01 3.97 7.13
CA ASP A 23 -2.96 3.82 8.15
C ASP A 23 -3.51 3.03 9.35
N GLN A 24 -2.91 1.88 9.60
CA GLN A 24 -3.19 0.97 10.71
C GLN A 24 -2.02 0.91 11.71
N SER A 25 -1.03 1.80 11.60
CA SER A 25 0.17 1.81 12.45
C SER A 25 -0.16 1.90 13.93
N ALA A 26 -1.23 2.62 14.28
CA ALA A 26 -1.67 2.76 15.67
C ALA A 26 -2.08 1.42 16.33
N LEU A 27 -2.55 0.45 15.54
CA LEU A 27 -2.94 -0.88 16.05
C LEU A 27 -1.75 -1.70 16.56
N HIS A 28 -0.53 -1.27 16.24
CA HIS A 28 0.70 -2.01 16.56
C HIS A 28 1.59 -1.29 17.58
N ILE A 29 1.10 -0.20 18.17
CA ILE A 29 1.81 0.47 19.26
C ILE A 29 1.91 -0.50 20.44
N GLY A 30 3.13 -0.78 20.91
CA GLY A 30 3.39 -1.64 22.08
C GLY A 30 3.56 -3.15 21.80
N HIS A 31 3.47 -3.60 20.54
CA HIS A 31 3.80 -4.99 20.21
C HIS A 31 5.31 -5.23 20.25
N ALA A 32 5.75 -6.32 20.92
CA ALA A 32 7.17 -6.65 21.08
C ALA A 32 7.93 -6.85 19.74
N GLY A 33 7.22 -7.17 18.65
CA GLY A 33 7.78 -7.28 17.30
C GLY A 33 7.72 -6.00 16.47
N ASN A 34 7.16 -4.91 16.99
CA ASN A 34 7.14 -3.62 16.29
C ASN A 34 8.49 -2.91 16.48
N THR A 35 9.38 -3.08 15.52
CA THR A 35 10.71 -2.46 15.50
C THR A 35 10.72 -1.05 14.87
N GLY A 36 9.55 -0.43 14.71
CA GLY A 36 9.35 0.81 13.96
C GLY A 36 8.86 0.57 12.53
N GLY A 37 8.45 1.66 11.86
CA GLY A 37 7.76 1.61 10.56
C GLY A 37 6.26 1.86 10.69
N GLY A 38 5.53 1.74 9.58
CA GLY A 38 4.07 1.89 9.55
C GLY A 38 3.37 0.64 9.03
N HIS A 39 2.13 0.43 9.44
CA HIS A 39 1.25 -0.62 8.91
C HIS A 39 0.19 0.05 8.05
N PHE A 40 0.10 -0.35 6.79
CA PHE A 40 -0.88 0.21 5.86
C PHE A 40 -1.70 -0.89 5.21
N GLN A 41 -3.02 -0.67 5.18
CA GLN A 41 -3.92 -1.46 4.35
C GLN A 41 -4.16 -0.72 3.04
N LEU A 42 -4.02 -1.46 1.93
CA LEU A 42 -4.04 -0.91 0.59
C LEU A 42 -5.01 -1.70 -0.29
N LYS A 43 -5.88 -0.98 -1.00
CA LYS A 43 -6.73 -1.54 -2.05
C LYS A 43 -6.56 -0.71 -3.33
N ILE A 44 -6.15 -1.40 -4.39
CA ILE A 44 -5.86 -0.77 -5.69
C ILE A 44 -6.63 -1.51 -6.78
N VAL A 45 -7.33 -0.75 -7.62
CA VAL A 45 -7.93 -1.23 -8.86
C VAL A 45 -7.21 -0.57 -10.04
N SER A 46 -6.54 -1.38 -10.86
CA SER A 46 -5.82 -0.91 -12.05
C SER A 46 -5.86 -1.96 -13.16
N SER A 47 -5.92 -1.49 -14.42
CA SER A 47 -5.76 -2.31 -15.61
C SER A 47 -4.39 -2.99 -15.68
N HIS A 48 -3.35 -2.42 -15.05
CA HIS A 48 -1.99 -2.97 -14.98
C HIS A 48 -1.93 -4.33 -14.29
N PHE A 49 -2.95 -4.69 -13.50
CA PHE A 49 -3.04 -5.99 -12.84
C PHE A 49 -3.74 -7.08 -13.67
N SER A 50 -4.24 -6.73 -14.86
CA SER A 50 -4.92 -7.68 -15.77
C SER A 50 -4.03 -8.86 -16.08
N ASN A 51 -4.59 -10.08 -15.99
CA ASN A 51 -3.89 -11.34 -16.25
C ASN A 51 -2.66 -11.63 -15.38
N LEU A 52 -2.41 -10.84 -14.33
CA LEU A 52 -1.34 -11.10 -13.37
C LEU A 52 -1.85 -11.92 -12.19
N SER A 53 -1.03 -12.87 -11.74
CA SER A 53 -1.24 -13.58 -10.48
C SER A 53 -1.17 -12.62 -9.29
N GLN A 54 -1.73 -13.01 -8.16
CA GLN A 54 -1.66 -12.21 -6.93
C GLN A 54 -0.21 -11.84 -6.59
N ILE A 55 0.70 -12.81 -6.59
CA ILE A 55 2.13 -12.58 -6.29
C ILE A 55 2.75 -11.57 -7.28
N ALA A 56 2.45 -11.67 -8.58
CA ALA A 56 2.97 -10.73 -9.57
C ALA A 56 2.48 -9.30 -9.31
N ARG A 57 1.22 -9.12 -8.92
CA ARG A 57 0.68 -7.80 -8.52
C ARG A 57 1.40 -7.24 -7.30
N HIS A 58 1.61 -8.06 -6.27
CA HIS A 58 2.34 -7.64 -5.07
C HIS A 58 3.81 -7.28 -5.33
N ARG A 59 4.45 -7.88 -6.34
CA ARG A 59 5.84 -7.54 -6.72
C ARG A 59 5.96 -6.25 -7.52
N MET A 60 4.88 -5.84 -8.19
CA MET A 60 4.84 -4.58 -8.93
C MET A 60 4.64 -3.37 -8.01
N VAL A 61 3.94 -3.58 -6.90
CA VAL A 61 3.72 -2.59 -5.84
C VAL A 61 4.97 -2.47 -4.98
#